data_AF-K1YK86-F1
#
_entry.id   AF-K1YK86-F1
#
_cell.length_a   1.000
_cell.length_b   1.000
_cell.length_c   1.000
_cell.angle_alpha   90.00
_cell.angle_beta   90.00
_cell.angle_gamma   90.00
#
_symmetry.space_group_name_H-M   'P 1'
#
loop_
_entity.id
_entity.type
_entity.pdbx_description
1 polymer ?
#
loop_
_entity_poly.entity_id
_entity_poly.type
_entity_poly.pdbx_seq_one_letter_code
_entity_poly.pdbx_strand_id
1 'polypeptide(L)' 'RCAKQLMNGPCGGSTGGKCEIGEVDCAWQLIWDRLKALGQTERYLDIMPAKDWRPGGGSGPRKIIREDLAE' A
#
# COMPACT_ATOMS: atom_id res chain seq x y z
N ARG A 1 -9.60 -5.27 -0.50
CA ARG A 1 -9.45 -3.79 -0.48
C ARG A 1 -9.99 -3.27 0.84
N CYS A 2 -9.35 -2.30 1.52
CA CYS A 2 -9.86 -1.79 2.80
C CYS A 2 -11.08 -0.87 2.59
N ALA A 3 -12.13 -1.01 3.41
CA ALA A 3 -13.34 -0.18 3.35
C ALA A 3 -13.05 1.31 3.61
N LYS A 4 -12.12 1.60 4.54
CA LYS A 4 -11.66 2.96 4.88
C LYS A 4 -10.57 3.52 3.96
N GLN A 5 -10.14 2.74 2.96
CA GLN A 5 -9.08 3.12 2.01
C GLN A 5 -7.75 3.58 2.65
N LEU A 6 -7.47 3.16 3.89
CA LEU A 6 -6.21 3.48 4.56
C LEU A 6 -5.03 2.80 3.86
N MET A 7 -3.96 3.55 3.63
CA MET A 7 -2.70 3.04 3.05
C MET A 7 -1.58 2.88 4.08
N ASN A 8 -1.60 3.64 5.17
CA ASN A 8 -0.49 3.75 6.12
C ASN A 8 -0.83 3.10 7.47
N GLY A 9 -1.30 1.86 7.43
CA GLY A 9 -1.55 1.06 8.63
C GLY A 9 -3.00 0.65 8.85
N PRO A 10 -3.21 -0.30 9.77
CA PRO A 10 -4.51 -0.88 10.06
C PRO A 10 -5.49 0.15 10.61
N CYS A 11 -6.77 0.02 10.24
CA CYS A 11 -7.84 0.89 10.74
C CYS A 11 -8.31 0.57 12.17
N GLY A 12 -7.84 -0.53 12.77
CA GLY A 12 -8.28 -1.02 14.07
C GLY A 12 -9.70 -1.61 14.13
N GLY A 13 -10.45 -1.62 13.02
CA GLY A 13 -11.83 -2.12 12.96
C GLY A 13 -11.97 -3.62 12.63
N SER A 14 -10.86 -4.35 12.56
CA SER A 14 -10.88 -5.78 12.22
C SER A 14 -11.25 -6.63 13.42
N THR A 15 -12.25 -7.49 13.31
CA THR A 15 -12.64 -8.46 14.34
C THR A 15 -12.70 -9.86 13.74
N GLY A 16 -11.95 -10.82 14.29
CA GLY A 16 -11.96 -12.21 13.81
C GLY A 16 -11.56 -12.36 12.34
N GLY A 17 -10.75 -11.44 11.81
CA GLY A 17 -10.35 -11.39 10.40
C GLY A 17 -11.37 -10.78 9.43
N LYS A 18 -12.53 -10.36 9.94
CA LYS A 18 -13.56 -9.64 9.18
C LYS A 18 -13.46 -8.13 9.42
N CYS A 19 -13.88 -7.36 8.42
CA CYS A 19 -13.94 -5.90 8.49
C CYS A 19 -15.12 -5.46 9.38
N GLU A 20 -15.04 -4.25 9.94
CA GLU A 20 -16.12 -3.65 10.75
C GLU A 20 -17.45 -3.50 9.98
N ILE A 21 -17.41 -3.54 8.65
CA ILE A 21 -18.60 -3.47 7.78
C ILE A 21 -19.30 -4.82 7.58
N GLY A 22 -18.87 -5.89 8.26
CA GLY A 22 -19.53 -7.19 8.26
C GLY A 22 -18.79 -8.26 7.44
N GLU A 23 -19.49 -8.89 6.49
CA GLU A 23 -19.08 -10.11 5.78
C GLU A 23 -17.76 -10.03 4.97
N VAL A 24 -17.23 -8.82 4.78
CA VAL A 24 -16.03 -8.56 3.98
C VAL A 24 -14.77 -8.91 4.76
N ASP A 25 -13.85 -9.66 4.14
CA ASP A 25 -12.55 -9.96 4.73
C ASP A 25 -11.73 -8.68 4.92
N CYS A 26 -11.10 -8.56 6.10
CA CYS A 26 -10.28 -7.41 6.40
C CYS A 26 -8.99 -7.42 5.57
N ALA A 27 -8.78 -6.38 4.76
CA ALA A 27 -7.57 -6.25 3.96
C ALA A 27 -6.28 -6.30 4.80
N TRP A 28 -6.30 -5.73 6.01
CA TRP A 28 -5.14 -5.74 6.91
C TRP A 28 -4.87 -7.10 7.54
N GLN A 29 -5.92 -7.88 7.81
CA GLN A 29 -5.73 -9.27 8.23
C GLN A 29 -5.07 -10.09 7.13
N LEU A 30 -5.55 -9.97 5.89
CA LEU A 30 -4.98 -10.67 4.73
C LEU A 30 -3.51 -10.29 4.49
N ILE A 31 -3.15 -9.01 4.68
CA ILE A 31 -1.76 -8.54 4.60
C ILE A 31 -0.92 -9.23 5.69
N TRP A 32 -1.40 -9.24 6.94
CA TRP A 32 -0.70 -9.85 8.06
C TRP A 32 -0.49 -11.35 7.89
N ASP A 33 -1.53 -12.08 7.48
CA ASP A 33 -1.45 -13.53 7.26
C ASP A 33 -0.45 -13.86 6.14
N ARG A 34 -0.42 -13.03 5.08
CA ARG A 34 0.57 -13.15 4.01
C ARG A 34 1.99 -12.84 4.50
N LEU A 35 2.19 -11.80 5.31
CA LEU A 35 3.49 -11.46 5.87
C LEU A 35 4.01 -12.57 6.80
N LYS A 36 3.13 -13.15 7.62
CA LYS A 36 3.43 -14.34 8.43
C LYS A 36 3.86 -15.52 7.57
N ALA A 37 3.12 -15.82 6.51
CA ALA A 37 3.45 -16.91 5.59
C ALA A 37 4.82 -16.70 4.89
N LEU A 38 5.21 -15.44 4.68
CA LEU A 38 6.50 -15.07 4.09
C LEU A 38 7.63 -14.92 5.13
N GLY A 39 7.35 -15.04 6.43
CA GLY A 39 8.33 -14.78 7.50
C GLY A 39 8.77 -13.32 7.59
N GLN A 40 7.98 -12.37 7.08
CA GLN A 40 8.31 -10.93 7.02
C GLN A 40 7.49 -10.10 8.00
N THR A 41 7.20 -10.63 9.19
CA THR A 41 6.40 -9.94 10.20
C THR A 41 7.04 -8.66 10.71
N GLU A 42 8.38 -8.56 10.68
CA GLU A 42 9.11 -7.36 11.11
C GLU A 42 8.77 -6.14 10.26
N ARG A 43 8.56 -6.33 8.94
CA ARG A 43 8.15 -5.26 8.01
C ARG A 43 6.82 -4.61 8.37
N TYR A 44 5.99 -5.30 9.16
CA TYR A 44 4.72 -4.76 9.60
C TYR A 44 4.88 -3.71 10.73
N LEU A 45 6.00 -3.77 11.46
CA LEU A 45 6.32 -2.83 12.54
C LEU A 45 7.01 -1.56 12.01
N ASP A 46 7.57 -1.63 10.81
CA ASP A 46 8.22 -0.50 10.17
C ASP A 46 7.20 0.60 9.85
N ILE A 47 7.50 1.82 10.31
CA ILE A 47 6.70 3.00 9.99
C ILE A 47 7.00 3.40 8.54
N MET A 48 6.07 3.08 7.63
CA MET A 48 6.19 3.53 6.24
C MET A 48 6.00 5.04 6.15
N PRO A 49 6.90 5.78 5.46
CA PRO A 49 6.72 7.21 5.25
C PRO A 49 5.45 7.47 4.44
N ALA A 50 4.87 8.65 4.63
CA ALA A 50 3.75 9.09 3.81
C ALA A 50 4.14 9.02 2.33
N LYS A 51 3.32 8.35 1.53
CA LYS A 51 3.53 8.23 0.09
C LYS A 51 3.71 9.62 -0.52
N ASP A 52 4.81 9.83 -1.25
CA ASP A 52 5.02 11.06 -1.99
C ASP A 52 4.06 11.12 -3.19
N TRP A 53 3.13 12.08 -3.16
CA TRP A 53 2.14 12.29 -4.22
C TRP A 53 2.57 13.31 -5.26
N ARG A 54 3.72 14.00 -5.08
CA ARG A 54 4.27 14.94 -6.07
C ARG A 54 4.46 14.31 -7.46
N PRO A 55 4.97 13.06 -7.60
CA PRO A 55 5.03 12.41 -8.91
C PRO A 55 3.66 11.88 -9.40
N GLY A 56 2.63 11.90 -8.54
CA GLY A 56 1.32 11.31 -8.82
C GLY A 56 0.38 12.17 -9.66
N GLY A 57 0.72 13.44 -9.90
CA GLY A 57 -0.11 14.35 -10.67
C GLY A 57 0.73 15.37 -11.44
N GLY A 58 0.99 15.10 -12.72
CA GLY A 58 1.39 16.15 -13.66
C GLY A 58 2.89 16.40 -13.80
N SER A 59 3.76 15.40 -13.67
CA SER A 59 4.97 15.45 -14.51
C SER A 59 4.44 15.48 -15.94
N GLY A 60 4.64 16.57 -16.68
CA GLY A 60 4.17 16.73 -18.06
C GLY A 60 4.55 15.55 -18.98
N PRO A 61 4.21 15.61 -20.27
CA PRO A 61 4.44 14.50 -21.20
C PRO A 61 5.82 13.87 -20.97
N ARG A 62 5.85 12.54 -20.75
CA ARG A 62 7.09 11.81 -20.40
C ARG A 62 8.19 12.22 -21.38
N LYS A 63 9.17 12.99 -20.91
CA LYS A 63 10.34 13.33 -21.71
C LYS A 63 11.21 12.08 -21.79
N ILE A 64 11.18 11.42 -22.94
CA ILE A 64 12.16 10.40 -23.29
C ILE A 64 13.37 11.17 -23.78
N ILE A 65 14.45 11.19 -23.00
CA ILE A 65 15.74 11.72 -23.45
C ILE A 65 16.42 10.58 -24.20
N ARG A 66 16.60 10.74 -25.51
CA ARG A 66 17.36 9.84 -26.36
C ARG A 66 18.75 10.43 -26.58
N GLU A 67 19.71 9.96 -25.80
CA GLU A 67 21.13 10.38 -25.87
C GLU A 67 21.78 9.99 -27.21
N ASP A 68 21.17 9.06 -27.95
CA ASP A 68 21.61 8.53 -29.24
C ASP A 68 21.27 9.42 -30.46
N LEU A 69 20.60 10.55 -30.26
CA LEU A 69 20.20 11.51 -31.31
C LEU A 69 20.85 12.90 -31.13
N ALA A 70 21.80 13.04 -30.19
CA ALA A 70 22.41 14.31 -29.81
C ALA A 70 23.71 14.66 -30.58
N GLU A 71 23.98 13.97 -31.70
CA GLU A 71 25.09 14.27 -32.63
C GLU A 71 24.55 14.80 -33.97
#